data_AF-A0A965QJA1-F1
#
_entry.id   AF-A0A965QJA1-F1
#
_cell.length_a   1.000
_cell.length_b   1.000
_cell.length_c   1.000
_cell.angle_alpha   90.00
_cell.angle_beta   90.00
_cell.angle_gamma   90.00
#
_symmetry.space_group_name_H-M   'P 1'
#
loop_
_entity.id
_entity.type
_entity.pdbx_description
1 polymer ?
#
loop_
_entity_poly.entity_id
_entity_poly.type
_entity_poly.pdbx_seq_one_letter_code
_entity_poly.pdbx_strand_id
1 'polypeptide(L)' 'LIREIHERDARDANRLVAPMRAAEDAVLLDSTELEPAAVVRAVLKLCVDRGLVPGMQDF' A
#
# COMPACT_ATOMS: atom_id res chain seq x y z
N LEU A 1 -9.39 -16.66 -12.81
CA LEU A 1 -8.50 -15.54 -12.40
C LEU A 1 -9.23 -14.32 -11.81
N ILE A 2 -9.84 -13.39 -12.56
CA ILE A 2 -10.45 -12.16 -11.97
C ILE A 2 -11.52 -12.50 -10.91
N ARG A 3 -12.41 -13.46 -11.21
CA ARG A 3 -13.43 -13.92 -10.26
C ARG A 3 -12.82 -14.43 -8.94
N GLU A 4 -11.77 -15.25 -9.03
CA GLU A 4 -11.09 -15.79 -7.84
C GLU A 4 -10.43 -14.70 -7.01
N ILE A 5 -9.85 -13.68 -7.66
CA ILE A 5 -9.27 -12.51 -6.98
C ILE A 5 -10.35 -11.75 -6.22
N HIS A 6 -11.48 -11.44 -6.87
CA HIS A 6 -12.59 -10.74 -6.22
C HIS A 6 -13.19 -11.55 -5.05
N GLU A 7 -13.36 -12.86 -5.20
CA GLU A 7 -13.86 -13.73 -4.13
C GLU A 7 -12.90 -13.77 -2.93
N ARG A 8 -11.58 -13.78 -3.17
CA ARG A 8 -10.56 -13.70 -2.12
C ARG A 8 -10.63 -12.36 -1.42
N ASP A 9 -10.63 -11.26 -2.16
CA ASP A 9 -10.60 -9.92 -1.59
C ASP A 9 -11.86 -9.64 -0.76
N ALA A 10 -13.03 -10.10 -1.23
CA ALA A 10 -14.28 -10.04 -0.47
C ALA A 10 -14.21 -10.85 0.84
N ARG A 11 -13.60 -12.03 0.81
CA ARG A 11 -13.42 -12.86 2.01
C ARG A 11 -12.45 -12.20 3.00
N ASP A 12 -11.34 -11.66 2.51
CA ASP A 12 -10.31 -11.01 3.33
C ASP A 12 -10.80 -9.69 3.95
N ALA A 13 -11.67 -8.95 3.26
CA ALA A 13 -12.31 -7.75 3.80
C ALA A 13 -13.33 -8.07 4.92
N ASN A 14 -14.04 -9.20 4.83
CA ASN A 14 -15.12 -9.57 5.76
C ASN A 14 -14.69 -10.52 6.91
N ARG A 15 -13.41 -10.90 7.02
CA ARG A 15 -12.95 -11.80 8.08
C ARG A 15 -13.08 -11.16 9.47
N LEU A 16 -13.49 -11.97 10.46
CA LEU A 16 -13.73 -11.49 11.83
C LEU A 16 -12.45 -11.05 12.56
N VAL A 17 -11.29 -11.63 12.23
CA VAL A 17 -10.01 -11.34 12.87
C VAL A 17 -9.06 -10.69 11.87
N ALA A 18 -8.52 -9.53 12.24
CA ALA A 18 -7.57 -8.73 11.44
C ALA A 18 -8.06 -8.42 10.00
N PRO A 19 -9.29 -7.91 9.76
CA PRO A 19 -9.81 -7.71 8.40
C PRO A 19 -8.89 -6.89 7.49
N MET A 20 -8.96 -7.13 6.18
CA MET A 20 -8.25 -6.32 5.18
C MET A 20 -8.89 -4.93 5.08
N ARG A 21 -8.43 -4.02 5.93
CA ARG A 21 -8.87 -2.63 6.01
C ARG A 21 -7.66 -1.74 6.25
N ALA A 22 -7.63 -0.57 5.60
CA ALA A 22 -6.63 0.44 5.87
C ALA A 22 -6.66 0.89 7.35
N ALA A 23 -5.49 1.20 7.91
CA ALA A 23 -5.40 1.86 9.21
C ALA A 23 -5.92 3.31 9.12
N GLU A 24 -6.19 3.93 10.26
CA GLU A 24 -6.73 5.29 10.33
C GLU A 24 -5.77 6.34 9.75
N ASP A 25 -4.47 6.14 9.92
CA ASP A 25 -3.39 7.01 9.45
C ASP A 25 -2.76 6.53 8.13
N ALA A 26 -3.33 5.48 7.52
CA ALA A 26 -2.81 4.91 6.28
C ALA A 26 -2.94 5.89 5.11
N VAL A 27 -1.93 5.89 4.24
CA VAL A 27 -1.97 6.61 2.97
C VAL A 27 -2.40 5.66 1.86
N LEU A 28 -3.45 6.03 1.13
CA LEU A 28 -3.87 5.29 -0.06
C LEU A 28 -2.94 5.64 -1.23
N LEU A 29 -2.21 4.64 -1.73
CA LEU A 29 -1.40 4.75 -2.94
C LEU A 29 -1.99 3.83 -4.01
N ASP A 30 -2.68 4.41 -4.98
CA ASP A 30 -3.17 3.68 -6.16
C ASP A 30 -2.03 3.50 -7.16
N SER A 31 -1.68 2.25 -7.44
CA SER A 31 -0.61 1.89 -8.38
C SER A 31 -1.13 1.38 -9.72
N THR A 32 -2.42 1.51 -10.02
CA THR A 32 -3.05 0.95 -11.24
C THR A 32 -2.33 1.39 -12.52
N GLU A 33 -1.85 2.63 -12.57
CA GLU A 33 -1.17 3.21 -13.73
C GLU A 33 0.31 3.52 -13.48
N LEU A 34 0.89 2.99 -12.40
CA LEU A 34 2.27 3.27 -12.00
C LEU A 34 3.22 2.14 -12.35
N GLU A 35 4.36 2.50 -12.93
CA GLU A 35 5.50 1.60 -13.03
C GLU A 35 6.04 1.25 -11.63
N PRO A 36 6.58 0.03 -11.40
CA PRO A 36 7.07 -0.39 -10.08
C PRO A 36 8.06 0.61 -9.44
N ALA A 37 8.96 1.18 -10.25
CA ALA A 37 9.92 2.18 -9.77
C ALA A 37 9.25 3.47 -9.27
N ALA A 38 8.11 3.87 -9.86
CA ALA A 38 7.35 5.03 -9.41
C ALA A 38 6.67 4.77 -8.06
N VAL A 39 6.12 3.57 -7.87
CA VAL A 39 5.54 3.13 -6.58
C VAL A 39 6.60 3.19 -5.47
N VAL A 40 7.79 2.63 -5.72
CA VAL A 40 8.89 2.63 -4.74
C VAL A 40 9.29 4.06 -4.36
N ARG A 41 9.45 4.97 -5.34
CA ARG A 41 9.76 6.38 -5.06
C ARG A 41 8.68 7.06 -4.23
N ALA A 42 7.40 6.81 -4.52
CA ALA A 42 6.29 7.38 -3.76
C ALA A 42 6.31 6.91 -2.30
N VAL A 43 6.52 5.61 -2.06
CA VAL A 43 6.62 5.04 -0.72
C VAL A 43 7.82 5.61 0.05
N LEU A 44 9.01 5.65 -0.56
CA LEU A 44 10.21 6.19 0.08
C LEU A 44 10.03 7.66 0.46
N LYS A 45 9.43 8.47 -0.42
CA LYS A 45 9.12 9.86 -0.11
C LYS A 45 8.21 9.97 1.12
N LEU A 46 7.15 9.16 1.21
CA LEU A 46 6.25 9.16 2.36
C LEU A 46 6.97 8.77 3.67
N CYS A 47 7.95 7.87 3.59
CA CYS A 47 8.78 7.49 4.74
C CYS A 47 9.69 8.63 5.18
N VAL A 48 10.35 9.33 4.24
CA VAL A 48 11.20 10.49 4.55
C VAL A 48 10.38 11.64 5.15
N ASP A 49 9.25 11.97 4.53
CA ASP A 49 8.35 13.03 5.00
C ASP A 49 7.85 12.77 6.43
N ARG A 50 7.75 11.49 6.83
CA ARG A 50 7.36 11.05 8.18
C ARG A 50 8.54 10.79 9.12
N GLY A 51 9.78 11.00 8.68
CA GLY A 51 10.98 10.75 9.47
C GLY A 51 11.23 9.28 9.81
N LEU A 52 10.67 8.35 9.03
CA LEU A 52 10.83 6.90 9.24
C LEU A 52 12.16 6.37 8.67
N VAL A 53 12.73 7.06 7.69
CA VAL A 53 14.01 6.73 7.05
C VAL A 53 14.85 8.00 6.82
N PRO A 54 16.19 7.87 6.72
CA PRO A 54 17.08 8.96 6.34
C PRO A 54 16.72 9.58 4.98
N GLY A 55 17.26 10.77 4.70
CA GLY A 55 16.91 11.54 3.51
C GLY A 55 17.16 10.78 2.20
N MET A 56 16.40 11.12 1.15
CA MET A 56 16.42 10.42 -0.15
C MET A 56 17.77 10.48 -0.91
N GLN A 57 18.79 11.14 -0.33
CA GLN A 57 20.16 11.15 -0.82
C GLN A 57 20.91 9.85 -0.46
N ASP A 58 20.37 9.07 0.48
CA ASP A 58 20.98 7.84 1.01
C ASP A 58 20.58 6.55 0.24
N PHE A 59 19.81 6.68 -0.86
CA PHE A 59 19.27 5.57 -1.66
C PHE A 59 19.53 5.72 -3.17
#